data_AF-A0A8B8ZFD5-F1
#
_entry.id   AF-A0A8B8ZFD5-F1
#
_cell.length_a   1.000
_cell.length_b   1.000
_cell.length_c   1.000
_cell.angle_alpha   90.00
_cell.angle_beta   90.00
_cell.angle_gamma   90.00
#
_symmetry.space_group_name_H-M   'P 1'
#
loop_
_entity.id
_entity.type
_entity.pdbx_description
1 polymer ?
#
loop_
_entity_poly.entity_id
_entity_poly.type
_entity_poly.pdbx_seq_one_letter_code
_entity_poly.pdbx_strand_id
1 'polypeptide(L)'
;MVAAIMGFLPSHLGFLRKSSCPSGICDSMVLKQRIRNRRVGIFCRQQMLPTNCLYHGQKDTGSLKVYVISDLHTDYAENMAWVRRLSTVWYRNDILIVAGDVAETYKNFVVTMSELKHRFGSVFYVPGNHDLWCRREGGNYINSLEKLRALLDVCAELGVETSPRNVNGLGIIPLFSWYHKSFDREKDVTGVRIPSLEMACKDFHACTWPPELSNSDVALAHHFDMMNEKNNSAIDEVHKTNFHIITFSHFLPRQDLCPEKRMLFYPNLPKIIGSDFLEARLRSIHSKNGNGSACHVFGHTHFCWDAVLDGIRLLWLILEKGKGG
;
A
#
# COMPACT_ATOMS: atom_id res chain seq x y z
N MET A 1 7.67 -14.59 1.52
CA MET A 1 6.93 -13.99 2.66
C MET A 1 7.74 -12.86 3.28
N VAL A 2 7.39 -11.60 2.97
CA VAL A 2 8.17 -10.42 3.35
C VAL A 2 7.33 -9.51 4.23
N ALA A 3 7.86 -9.15 5.40
CA ALA A 3 7.29 -8.18 6.32
C ALA A 3 8.40 -7.21 6.72
N ALA A 4 8.19 -5.92 6.53
CA ALA A 4 9.14 -4.91 6.97
C ALA A 4 8.65 -4.28 8.27
N ILE A 5 9.60 -4.01 9.17
CA ILE A 5 9.37 -3.18 10.34
C ILE A 5 9.70 -1.75 9.97
N MET A 6 8.75 -0.85 10.20
CA MET A 6 9.02 0.58 10.34
C MET A 6 9.41 0.87 11.79
N GLY A 7 10.71 1.06 12.06
CA GLY A 7 11.20 1.52 13.36
C GLY A 7 11.37 3.04 13.36
N PHE A 8 10.69 3.74 14.27
CA PHE A 8 10.90 5.17 14.52
C PHE A 8 11.62 5.33 15.86
N LEU A 9 12.85 5.86 15.85
CA LEU A 9 13.58 6.28 17.03
C LEU A 9 13.43 7.80 17.20
N PRO A 10 13.10 8.32 18.40
CA PRO A 10 13.30 9.72 18.74
C PRO A 10 14.81 10.01 18.76
N SER A 11 15.19 11.10 18.11
CA SER A 11 16.57 11.57 17.88
C SER A 11 17.48 11.61 19.11
N HIS A 12 18.69 11.03 19.03
CA HIS A 12 19.94 11.57 19.61
C HIS A 12 21.20 11.02 18.90
N LEU A 13 22.06 11.95 18.48
CA LEU A 13 23.49 11.93 18.09
C LEU A 13 24.24 10.61 17.82
N GLY A 14 25.07 10.65 16.76
CA GLY A 14 26.31 9.86 16.72
C GLY A 14 26.92 9.63 15.34
N PHE A 15 27.48 10.67 14.71
CA PHE A 15 28.37 10.50 13.56
C PHE A 15 29.60 9.65 13.96
N LEU A 16 29.71 8.43 13.44
CA LEU A 16 31.00 7.71 13.39
C LEU A 16 31.62 7.93 12.01
N ARG A 17 32.39 9.02 11.91
CA ARG A 17 33.45 9.20 10.90
C ARG A 17 34.48 8.09 11.11
N LYS A 18 34.81 7.35 10.04
CA LYS A 18 36.10 6.68 9.94
C LYS A 18 37.12 7.62 9.28
N SER A 19 38.30 7.60 9.88
CA SER A 19 39.46 8.46 9.74
C SER A 19 40.30 8.20 8.46
N SER A 20 40.65 9.29 7.79
CA SER A 20 41.92 9.69 7.14
C SER A 20 43.00 8.66 6.75
N CYS A 21 43.51 8.75 5.50
CA CYS A 21 44.89 9.14 5.08
C CYS A 21 45.19 8.74 3.59
N PRO A 22 46.24 9.25 2.88
CA PRO A 22 46.10 10.42 1.99
C PRO A 22 46.69 10.29 0.56
N SER A 23 46.43 11.35 -0.25
CA SER A 23 47.23 11.95 -1.35
C SER A 23 47.50 11.20 -2.67
N GLY A 24 47.09 11.85 -3.77
CA GLY A 24 47.59 11.66 -5.14
C GLY A 24 46.93 12.66 -6.11
N ILE A 25 47.70 13.63 -6.58
CA ILE A 25 47.33 14.80 -7.39
C ILE A 25 47.33 14.44 -8.89
N CYS A 26 46.36 14.93 -9.69
CA CYS A 26 46.62 15.71 -10.93
C CYS A 26 45.33 16.28 -11.55
N ASP A 27 45.43 17.55 -11.95
CA ASP A 27 44.44 18.40 -12.62
C ASP A 27 44.09 17.98 -14.05
N SER A 28 42.83 18.19 -14.47
CA SER A 28 42.44 19.29 -15.39
C SER A 28 41.17 18.98 -16.22
N MET A 29 40.46 20.07 -16.55
CA MET A 29 39.47 20.26 -17.64
C MET A 29 37.99 19.86 -17.42
N VAL A 30 37.26 20.78 -16.79
CA VAL A 30 36.12 21.54 -17.35
C VAL A 30 35.39 20.93 -18.57
N LEU A 31 34.11 20.57 -18.42
CA LEU A 31 32.90 21.25 -19.00
C LEU A 31 31.67 20.31 -19.09
N LYS A 32 30.54 20.75 -18.52
CA LYS A 32 29.12 20.39 -18.85
C LYS A 32 28.65 18.92 -18.70
N GLN A 33 27.90 18.64 -17.63
CA GLN A 33 26.44 18.41 -17.69
C GLN A 33 25.88 18.13 -16.28
N ARG A 34 25.07 19.07 -15.78
CA ARG A 34 24.21 18.89 -14.60
C ARG A 34 23.09 17.92 -14.96
N ILE A 35 23.22 16.65 -14.55
CA ILE A 35 22.06 15.78 -14.30
C ILE A 35 22.21 15.26 -12.87
N ARG A 36 21.34 15.76 -11.99
CA ARG A 36 21.32 15.44 -10.56
C ARG A 36 21.04 13.94 -10.36
N ASN A 37 21.99 13.28 -9.71
CA ASN A 37 21.91 12.06 -8.92
C ASN A 37 20.49 11.51 -8.66
N ARG A 38 20.04 10.54 -9.47
CA ARG A 38 19.12 9.49 -9.00
C ARG A 38 19.96 8.40 -8.34
N ARG A 39 19.94 8.32 -7.01
CA ARG A 39 20.45 7.13 -6.30
C ARG A 39 19.38 6.04 -6.40
N VAL A 40 19.39 5.30 -7.50
CA VAL A 40 18.71 3.99 -7.54
C VAL A 40 19.66 3.01 -6.88
N GLY A 41 19.49 2.82 -5.57
CA GLY A 41 20.16 1.75 -4.86
C GLY A 41 19.52 0.42 -5.22
N ILE A 42 20.09 -0.30 -6.19
CA ILE A 42 19.79 -1.73 -6.37
C ILE A 42 20.56 -2.44 -5.25
N PHE A 43 19.87 -2.86 -4.18
CA PHE A 43 20.50 -3.63 -3.11
C PHE A 43 19.71 -4.89 -2.75
N CYS A 44 20.51 -5.97 -2.75
CA CYS A 44 20.50 -7.19 -1.95
C CYS A 44 19.23 -8.05 -1.84
N ARG A 45 19.42 -9.32 -2.22
CA ARG A 45 18.55 -10.47 -1.99
C ARG A 45 17.99 -10.45 -0.56
N GLN A 46 16.70 -10.13 -0.41
CA GLN A 46 16.01 -10.07 0.87
C GLN A 46 16.00 -11.47 1.53
N GLN A 47 16.41 -11.54 2.80
CA GLN A 47 16.41 -12.76 3.59
C GLN A 47 14.99 -13.33 3.74
N MET A 48 14.85 -14.63 3.54
CA MET A 48 13.60 -15.35 3.80
C MET A 48 13.27 -15.26 5.30
N LEU A 49 12.15 -14.63 5.65
CA LEU A 49 11.67 -14.59 7.03
C LEU A 49 11.20 -15.97 7.48
N PRO A 50 11.36 -16.34 8.77
CA PRO A 50 10.80 -17.57 9.29
C PRO A 50 9.27 -17.60 9.10
N THR A 51 8.74 -18.77 8.77
CA THR A 51 7.34 -19.02 8.34
C THR A 51 6.23 -18.64 9.33
N ASN A 52 6.58 -18.13 10.52
CA ASN A 52 5.68 -17.91 11.66
C ASN A 52 5.78 -16.50 12.29
N CYS A 53 6.46 -15.55 11.65
CA CYS A 53 6.73 -14.23 12.25
C CYS A 53 6.80 -13.13 11.19
N LEU A 54 6.09 -12.01 11.38
CA LEU A 54 6.52 -10.74 10.78
C LEU A 54 7.81 -10.35 11.49
N TYR A 55 8.88 -10.02 10.74
CA TYR A 55 10.22 -9.73 11.29
C TYR A 55 10.10 -9.04 12.66
N HIS A 56 10.71 -9.63 13.68
CA HIS A 56 10.81 -9.05 15.00
C HIS A 56 12.30 -8.89 15.25
N GLY A 57 12.84 -7.70 14.95
CA GLY A 57 14.23 -7.37 15.26
C GLY A 57 14.53 -7.57 16.75
N GLN A 58 15.81 -7.60 17.13
CA GLN A 58 16.25 -7.66 18.53
C GLN A 58 15.39 -6.72 19.39
N LYS A 59 15.01 -7.18 20.59
CA LYS A 59 14.20 -6.44 21.59
C LYS A 59 14.81 -5.06 21.86
N ASP A 60 14.50 -4.08 21.01
CA ASP A 60 14.47 -2.69 21.42
C ASP A 60 13.23 -2.57 22.29
N THR A 61 13.49 -2.45 23.58
CA THR A 61 12.54 -2.46 24.67
C THR A 61 11.56 -1.28 24.53
N GLY A 62 10.32 -1.56 24.15
CA GLY A 62 9.17 -0.66 24.38
C GLY A 62 8.82 0.35 23.28
N SER A 63 9.46 0.34 22.11
CA SER A 63 9.07 1.23 21.01
C SER A 63 7.92 0.66 20.17
N LEU A 64 6.94 1.51 19.85
CA LEU A 64 5.82 1.21 18.96
C LEU A 64 6.33 0.83 17.57
N LYS A 65 5.95 -0.35 17.05
CA LYS A 65 6.29 -0.76 15.68
C LYS A 65 5.07 -0.67 14.78
N VAL A 66 5.31 -0.28 13.53
CA VAL A 66 4.31 -0.33 12.47
C VAL A 66 4.68 -1.45 11.52
N TYR A 67 3.76 -2.41 11.38
CA TYR A 67 3.81 -3.48 10.40
C TYR A 67 2.87 -3.15 9.26
N VAL A 68 3.23 -3.64 8.08
CA VAL A 68 2.51 -3.36 6.85
C VAL A 68 2.32 -4.65 6.09
N ILE A 69 1.11 -4.87 5.60
CA ILE A 69 0.76 -5.97 4.73
C ILE A 69 -0.29 -5.56 3.71
N SER A 70 -0.29 -6.21 2.56
CA SER A 70 -1.29 -6.10 1.51
C SER A 70 -1.45 -7.47 0.85
N ASP A 71 -2.51 -7.67 0.08
CA ASP A 71 -2.66 -8.82 -0.80
C ASP A 71 -2.63 -10.16 -0.02
N LEU A 72 -3.34 -10.22 1.12
CA LEU A 72 -3.43 -11.42 1.96
C LEU A 72 -4.18 -12.55 1.25
N HIS A 73 -5.26 -12.25 0.54
CA HIS A 73 -6.11 -13.22 -0.16
C HIS A 73 -6.41 -14.49 0.66
N THR A 74 -7.00 -14.35 1.83
CA THR A 74 -7.21 -15.48 2.75
C THR A 74 -8.29 -16.48 2.32
N ASP A 75 -8.89 -16.31 1.15
CA ASP A 75 -9.64 -17.39 0.49
C ASP A 75 -8.73 -18.55 0.09
N TYR A 76 -7.41 -18.32 -0.04
CA TYR A 76 -6.42 -19.39 -0.07
C TYR A 76 -6.15 -19.90 1.35
N ALA A 77 -6.39 -21.19 1.57
CA ALA A 77 -6.30 -21.81 2.90
C ALA A 77 -4.90 -21.65 3.52
N GLU A 78 -3.85 -21.67 2.69
CA GLU A 78 -2.46 -21.46 3.10
C GLU A 78 -2.24 -20.06 3.68
N ASN A 79 -2.88 -19.05 3.07
CA ASN A 79 -2.77 -17.66 3.50
C ASN A 79 -3.54 -17.43 4.81
N MET A 80 -4.76 -17.98 4.93
CA MET A 80 -5.49 -17.99 6.20
C MET A 80 -4.70 -18.73 7.30
N ALA A 81 -4.11 -19.88 6.98
CA ALA A 81 -3.28 -20.62 7.92
C ALA A 81 -2.06 -19.80 8.35
N TRP A 82 -1.47 -19.00 7.46
CA TRP A 82 -0.40 -18.09 7.82
C TRP A 82 -0.87 -17.00 8.79
N VAL A 83 -2.01 -16.34 8.53
CA VAL A 83 -2.59 -15.34 9.45
C VAL A 83 -2.78 -15.94 10.84
N ARG A 84 -3.31 -17.17 10.92
CA ARG A 84 -3.54 -17.87 12.19
C ARG A 84 -2.25 -18.21 12.95
N ARG A 85 -1.13 -18.42 12.25
CA ARG A 85 0.18 -18.70 12.85
C ARG A 85 0.87 -17.47 13.44
N LEU A 86 0.42 -16.26 13.12
CA LEU A 86 0.98 -15.05 13.72
C LEU A 86 0.84 -15.10 15.25
N SER A 87 1.87 -14.66 15.95
CA SER A 87 1.90 -14.66 17.42
C SER A 87 0.76 -13.84 18.01
N THR A 88 0.06 -14.41 18.99
CA THR A 88 -0.99 -13.72 19.76
C THR A 88 -0.44 -12.86 20.89
N VAL A 89 0.88 -12.81 21.07
CA VAL A 89 1.54 -12.10 22.17
C VAL A 89 2.46 -10.99 21.67
N TRP A 90 3.20 -11.21 20.58
CA TRP A 90 4.30 -10.34 20.20
C TRP A 90 3.90 -8.95 19.69
N TYR A 91 2.72 -8.83 19.09
CA TYR A 91 2.30 -7.63 18.37
C TYR A 91 1.20 -6.82 19.08
N ARG A 92 0.84 -7.20 20.32
CA ARG A 92 -0.32 -6.62 21.04
C ARG A 92 -0.23 -5.12 21.27
N ASN A 93 0.96 -4.55 21.24
CA ASN A 93 1.19 -3.11 21.40
C ASN A 93 1.52 -2.40 20.07
N ASP A 94 1.55 -3.14 18.97
CA ASP A 94 2.00 -2.68 17.67
C ASP A 94 0.82 -2.35 16.75
N ILE A 95 1.12 -1.65 15.66
CA ILE A 95 0.17 -1.26 14.63
C ILE A 95 0.34 -2.17 13.41
N LEU A 96 -0.76 -2.63 12.84
CA LEU A 96 -0.80 -3.26 11.53
C LEU A 96 -1.56 -2.39 10.53
N ILE A 97 -0.93 -2.07 9.41
CA ILE A 97 -1.59 -1.47 8.24
C ILE A 97 -1.88 -2.58 7.24
N VAL A 98 -3.14 -2.71 6.84
CA VAL A 98 -3.64 -3.67 5.85
C VAL A 98 -4.07 -2.90 4.59
N ALA A 99 -3.19 -2.83 3.60
CA ALA A 99 -3.35 -2.06 2.37
C ALA A 99 -4.10 -2.86 1.27
N GLY A 100 -5.31 -3.31 1.60
CA GLY A 100 -6.24 -3.97 0.67
C GLY A 100 -5.92 -5.41 0.31
N ASP A 101 -6.87 -6.00 -0.41
CA ASP A 101 -6.87 -7.37 -0.94
C ASP A 101 -6.74 -8.43 0.15
N VAL A 102 -7.63 -8.34 1.13
CA VAL A 102 -7.70 -9.22 2.30
C VAL A 102 -8.35 -10.54 1.93
N ALA A 103 -9.57 -10.48 1.39
CA ALA A 103 -10.34 -11.64 0.96
C ALA A 103 -11.42 -11.25 -0.05
N GLU A 104 -11.63 -12.11 -1.05
CA GLU A 104 -12.75 -12.01 -1.98
C GLU A 104 -14.09 -12.28 -1.30
N THR A 105 -14.18 -13.19 -0.31
CA THR A 105 -15.47 -13.47 0.35
C THR A 105 -15.64 -12.71 1.66
N TYR A 106 -16.84 -12.16 1.91
CA TYR A 106 -17.16 -11.45 3.16
C TYR A 106 -16.88 -12.32 4.39
N LYS A 107 -17.25 -13.60 4.35
CA LYS A 107 -17.00 -14.54 5.45
C LYS A 107 -15.50 -14.66 5.80
N ASN A 108 -14.64 -14.83 4.80
CA ASN A 108 -13.20 -14.92 5.04
C ASN A 108 -12.61 -13.58 5.46
N PHE A 109 -13.13 -12.47 4.95
CA PHE A 109 -12.75 -11.13 5.39
C PHE A 109 -12.99 -10.96 6.89
N VAL A 110 -14.19 -11.27 7.40
CA VAL A 110 -14.53 -11.14 8.82
C VAL A 110 -13.60 -11.98 9.70
N VAL A 111 -13.38 -13.25 9.33
CA VAL A 111 -12.46 -14.14 10.07
C VAL A 111 -11.05 -13.56 10.07
N THR A 112 -10.57 -13.07 8.93
CA THR A 112 -9.22 -12.51 8.80
C THR A 112 -9.04 -11.28 9.67
N MET A 113 -9.97 -10.32 9.60
CA MET A 113 -9.90 -9.10 10.38
C MET A 113 -10.00 -9.37 11.88
N SER A 114 -10.83 -10.32 12.29
CA SER A 114 -10.91 -10.76 13.70
C SER A 114 -9.58 -11.34 14.19
N GLU A 115 -8.96 -12.21 13.38
CA GLU A 115 -7.65 -12.82 13.72
C GLU A 115 -6.54 -11.77 13.80
N LEU A 116 -6.49 -10.82 12.86
CA LEU A 116 -5.51 -9.73 12.88
C LEU A 116 -5.73 -8.82 14.08
N LYS A 117 -6.98 -8.42 14.34
CA LYS A 117 -7.30 -7.55 15.48
C LYS A 117 -7.01 -8.20 16.82
N HIS A 118 -7.17 -9.51 16.95
CA HIS A 118 -6.79 -10.25 18.16
C HIS A 118 -5.27 -10.22 18.45
N ARG A 119 -4.44 -9.99 17.42
CA ARG A 119 -2.97 -10.08 17.51
C ARG A 119 -2.29 -8.73 17.62
N PHE A 120 -2.86 -7.68 17.02
CA PHE A 120 -2.29 -6.34 16.97
C PHE A 120 -3.08 -5.35 17.83
N GLY A 121 -2.38 -4.41 18.46
CA GLY A 121 -3.03 -3.38 19.28
C GLY A 121 -3.93 -2.47 18.45
N SER A 122 -3.46 -2.06 17.28
CA SER A 122 -4.25 -1.31 16.29
C SER A 122 -4.13 -1.94 14.91
N VAL A 123 -5.23 -2.01 14.19
CA VAL A 123 -5.29 -2.49 12.81
C VAL A 123 -5.97 -1.42 11.98
N PHE A 124 -5.33 -1.00 10.89
CA PHE A 124 -5.85 -0.04 9.93
C PHE A 124 -6.11 -0.73 8.59
N TYR A 125 -7.19 -0.36 7.91
CA TYR A 125 -7.60 -1.01 6.66
C TYR A 125 -8.10 -0.02 5.61
N VAL A 126 -7.79 -0.34 4.35
CA VAL A 126 -8.43 0.21 3.14
C VAL A 126 -8.79 -0.95 2.21
N PRO A 127 -9.90 -0.87 1.46
CA PRO A 127 -10.30 -1.92 0.52
C PRO A 127 -9.37 -1.99 -0.69
N GLY A 128 -9.06 -3.21 -1.13
CA GLY A 128 -8.53 -3.49 -2.45
C GLY A 128 -9.61 -3.90 -3.44
N ASN A 129 -9.23 -4.24 -4.67
CA ASN A 129 -10.20 -4.63 -5.70
C ASN A 129 -10.82 -6.00 -5.42
N HIS A 130 -10.04 -6.96 -4.94
CA HIS A 130 -10.55 -8.29 -4.60
C HIS A 130 -11.59 -8.23 -3.48
N ASP A 131 -11.40 -7.34 -2.50
CA ASP A 131 -12.35 -7.17 -1.40
C ASP A 131 -13.75 -6.79 -1.92
N LEU A 132 -13.82 -6.10 -3.07
CA LEU A 132 -15.07 -5.59 -3.67
C LEU A 132 -15.66 -6.48 -4.76
N TRP A 133 -15.06 -7.65 -5.03
CA TRP A 133 -15.62 -8.62 -5.95
C TRP A 133 -16.88 -9.27 -5.38
N CYS A 134 -17.99 -9.22 -6.11
CA CYS A 134 -19.29 -9.78 -5.69
C CYS A 134 -19.54 -11.19 -6.24
N ARG A 135 -18.74 -11.66 -7.21
CA ARG A 135 -19.01 -12.92 -7.94
C ARG A 135 -19.09 -14.19 -7.08
N ARG A 136 -18.50 -14.19 -5.88
CA ARG A 136 -18.52 -15.32 -4.93
C ARG A 136 -19.46 -15.10 -3.73
N GLU A 137 -20.20 -14.00 -3.72
CA GLU A 137 -21.09 -13.64 -2.62
C GLU A 137 -22.50 -14.22 -2.77
N GLY A 138 -22.77 -15.01 -3.81
CA GLY A 138 -24.07 -15.67 -3.98
C GLY A 138 -25.26 -14.71 -4.13
N GLY A 139 -25.02 -13.47 -4.58
CA GLY A 139 -26.06 -12.45 -4.71
C GLY A 139 -26.45 -11.75 -3.40
N ASN A 140 -25.69 -11.95 -2.31
CA ASN A 140 -25.95 -11.29 -1.02
C ASN A 140 -25.79 -9.77 -1.05
N TYR A 141 -25.13 -9.23 -2.09
CA TYR A 141 -24.95 -7.80 -2.31
C TYR A 141 -25.44 -7.46 -3.71
N ILE A 142 -26.23 -6.40 -3.82
CA ILE A 142 -26.72 -5.85 -5.09
C ILE A 142 -25.55 -5.31 -5.90
N ASN A 143 -24.57 -4.68 -5.26
CA ASN A 143 -23.38 -4.12 -5.90
C ASN A 143 -22.17 -4.04 -4.96
N SER A 144 -21.01 -3.75 -5.54
CA SER A 144 -19.71 -3.63 -4.87
C SER A 144 -19.66 -2.49 -3.85
N LEU A 145 -20.48 -1.44 -3.98
CA LEU A 145 -20.56 -0.38 -2.96
C LEU A 145 -21.34 -0.82 -1.72
N GLU A 146 -22.37 -1.65 -1.89
CA GLU A 146 -23.07 -2.27 -0.76
C GLU A 146 -22.16 -3.22 0.00
N LYS A 147 -21.39 -4.04 -0.72
CA LYS A 147 -20.37 -4.88 -0.11
C LYS A 147 -19.33 -4.05 0.64
N LEU A 148 -18.83 -2.96 0.04
CA LEU A 148 -17.91 -2.04 0.70
C LEU A 148 -18.48 -1.53 2.04
N ARG A 149 -19.75 -1.11 2.08
CA ARG A 149 -20.40 -0.69 3.33
C ARG A 149 -20.38 -1.79 4.38
N ALA A 150 -20.78 -3.01 4.02
CA ALA A 150 -20.76 -4.15 4.94
C ALA A 150 -19.34 -4.46 5.47
N LEU A 151 -18.30 -4.31 4.65
CA LEU A 151 -16.90 -4.47 5.08
C LEU A 151 -16.47 -3.36 6.07
N LEU A 152 -16.88 -2.11 5.83
CA LEU A 152 -16.59 -1.00 6.74
C LEU A 152 -17.36 -1.13 8.06
N ASP A 153 -18.61 -1.58 8.02
CA ASP A 153 -19.45 -1.80 9.20
C ASP A 153 -18.82 -2.87 10.11
N VAL A 154 -18.41 -4.01 9.54
CA VAL A 154 -17.74 -5.06 10.36
C VAL A 154 -16.35 -4.65 10.83
N CYS A 155 -15.64 -3.79 10.09
CA CYS A 155 -14.40 -3.18 10.60
C CYS A 155 -14.67 -2.35 11.85
N ALA A 156 -15.73 -1.52 11.85
CA ALA A 156 -16.11 -0.72 13.00
C ALA A 156 -16.51 -1.62 14.20
N GLU A 157 -17.29 -2.68 13.97
CA GLU A 157 -17.66 -3.66 15.02
C GLU A 157 -16.44 -4.35 15.64
N LEU A 158 -15.44 -4.69 14.83
CA LEU A 158 -14.20 -5.33 15.29
C LEU A 158 -13.20 -4.32 15.90
N GLY A 159 -13.41 -3.01 15.74
CA GLY A 159 -12.42 -1.99 16.13
C GLY A 159 -11.18 -1.96 15.22
N VAL A 160 -11.38 -2.28 13.94
CA VAL A 160 -10.43 -2.04 12.84
C VAL A 160 -10.66 -0.63 12.30
N GLU A 161 -9.60 0.15 12.24
CA GLU A 161 -9.63 1.57 11.90
C GLU A 161 -9.68 1.78 10.38
N THR A 162 -10.66 2.53 9.89
CA THR A 162 -10.78 2.89 8.46
C THR A 162 -10.84 4.41 8.25
N SER A 163 -10.43 5.17 9.25
CA SER A 163 -10.37 6.64 9.25
C SER A 163 -9.04 7.13 9.86
N PRO A 164 -8.65 8.40 9.63
CA PRO A 164 -7.40 8.94 10.16
C PRO A 164 -7.34 8.89 11.67
N ARG A 165 -6.15 8.60 12.21
CA ARG A 165 -5.94 8.57 13.67
C ARG A 165 -4.52 8.96 14.04
N ASN A 166 -4.38 9.65 15.16
CA ASN A 166 -3.11 9.83 15.85
C ASN A 166 -2.93 8.67 16.85
N VAL A 167 -1.86 7.89 16.68
CA VAL A 167 -1.47 6.81 17.61
C VAL A 167 -0.08 7.12 18.16
N ASN A 168 -0.01 7.55 19.42
CA ASN A 168 1.25 7.86 20.12
C ASN A 168 2.17 8.84 19.37
N GLY A 169 1.61 9.88 18.73
CA GLY A 169 2.38 10.87 17.99
C GLY A 169 2.68 10.48 16.54
N LEU A 170 2.22 9.31 16.08
CA LEU A 170 2.21 8.92 14.66
C LEU A 170 0.82 9.14 14.04
N GLY A 171 0.78 9.89 12.94
CA GLY A 171 -0.43 10.05 12.14
C GLY A 171 -0.58 8.92 11.13
N ILE A 172 -1.74 8.25 11.11
CA ILE A 172 -2.04 7.21 10.13
C ILE A 172 -3.31 7.60 9.38
N ILE A 173 -3.25 7.61 8.06
CA ILE A 173 -4.32 8.11 7.18
C ILE A 173 -4.65 7.06 6.11
N PRO A 174 -5.74 6.29 6.27
CA PRO A 174 -6.27 5.43 5.21
C PRO A 174 -6.85 6.28 4.08
N LEU A 175 -6.54 5.93 2.83
CA LEU A 175 -7.03 6.57 1.62
C LEU A 175 -7.79 5.56 0.75
N PHE A 176 -9.11 5.75 0.68
CA PHE A 176 -9.95 5.03 -0.27
C PHE A 176 -9.63 5.51 -1.68
N SER A 177 -9.42 4.57 -2.59
CA SER A 177 -8.99 4.88 -3.95
C SER A 177 -9.44 3.80 -4.91
N TRP A 178 -9.50 4.16 -6.19
CA TRP A 178 -9.65 3.24 -7.32
C TRP A 178 -8.79 3.72 -8.48
N TYR A 179 -8.71 2.93 -9.55
CA TYR A 179 -7.94 3.26 -10.75
C TYR A 179 -8.78 3.89 -11.85
N HIS A 180 -8.13 4.53 -12.82
CA HIS A 180 -8.73 4.84 -14.12
C HIS A 180 -7.74 4.60 -15.26
N LYS A 181 -8.28 4.23 -16.43
CA LYS A 181 -7.49 3.86 -17.62
C LYS A 181 -6.50 4.93 -18.07
N SER A 182 -6.90 6.20 -18.00
CA SER A 182 -6.06 7.31 -18.45
C SER A 182 -4.85 7.58 -17.54
N PHE A 183 -4.75 6.95 -16.37
CA PHE A 183 -3.58 7.05 -15.51
C PHE A 183 -2.31 6.56 -16.21
N ASP A 184 -2.45 5.63 -17.15
CA ASP A 184 -1.40 5.19 -18.07
C ASP A 184 -1.05 6.27 -19.11
N ARG A 185 0.10 6.93 -18.93
CA ARG A 185 0.65 7.94 -19.86
C ARG A 185 1.65 7.37 -20.88
N GLU A 186 1.99 6.08 -20.77
CA GLU A 186 2.90 5.47 -21.74
C GLU A 186 2.18 5.18 -23.05
N LYS A 187 2.90 5.27 -24.18
CA LYS A 187 2.33 4.86 -25.47
C LYS A 187 1.97 3.37 -25.44
N ASP A 188 0.85 3.03 -26.08
CA ASP A 188 0.46 1.62 -26.20
C ASP A 188 1.46 0.84 -27.05
N VAL A 189 1.74 -0.38 -26.62
CA VAL A 189 2.61 -1.31 -27.34
C VAL A 189 1.85 -1.77 -28.58
N THR A 190 2.43 -1.52 -29.75
CA THR A 190 1.88 -1.91 -31.06
C THR A 190 2.65 -3.11 -31.62
N GLY A 191 2.07 -3.77 -32.64
CA GLY A 191 2.72 -4.88 -33.34
C GLY A 191 2.62 -6.26 -32.67
N VAL A 192 1.96 -6.36 -31.51
CA VAL A 192 1.63 -7.63 -30.85
C VAL A 192 0.17 -7.65 -30.40
N ARG A 193 -0.45 -8.83 -30.39
CA ARG A 193 -1.83 -8.99 -29.91
C ARG A 193 -1.84 -9.01 -28.37
N ILE A 194 -2.42 -7.98 -27.78
CA ILE A 194 -2.54 -7.84 -26.32
C ILE A 194 -4.03 -8.01 -25.97
N PRO A 195 -4.39 -8.87 -24.99
CA PRO A 195 -5.76 -8.94 -24.50
C PRO A 195 -6.30 -7.58 -24.03
N SER A 196 -7.60 -7.36 -24.16
CA SER A 196 -8.22 -6.14 -23.64
C SER A 196 -8.28 -6.15 -22.10
N LEU A 197 -8.58 -5.00 -21.50
CA LEU A 197 -8.72 -4.89 -20.04
C LEU A 197 -9.83 -5.79 -19.52
N GLU A 198 -10.95 -5.87 -20.23
CA GLU A 198 -12.09 -6.71 -19.88
C GLU A 198 -11.71 -8.19 -19.86
N MET A 199 -10.86 -8.62 -20.80
CA MET A 199 -10.38 -10.01 -20.84
C MET A 199 -9.39 -10.35 -19.73
N ALA A 200 -8.49 -9.42 -19.40
CA ALA A 200 -7.36 -9.69 -18.51
C ALA A 200 -7.65 -9.33 -17.04
N CYS A 201 -8.43 -8.28 -16.80
CA CYS A 201 -8.74 -7.76 -15.48
C CYS A 201 -10.10 -8.27 -15.02
N LYS A 202 -10.07 -9.09 -13.96
CA LYS A 202 -11.28 -9.72 -13.39
C LYS A 202 -12.25 -8.69 -12.82
N ASP A 203 -11.80 -7.49 -12.45
CA ASP A 203 -12.64 -6.43 -11.88
C ASP A 203 -13.83 -6.10 -12.78
N PHE A 204 -13.66 -6.15 -14.11
CA PHE A 204 -14.71 -5.87 -15.10
C PHE A 204 -15.88 -6.87 -15.09
N HIS A 205 -15.68 -8.03 -14.49
CA HIS A 205 -16.68 -9.09 -14.40
C HIS A 205 -17.01 -9.49 -12.95
N ALA A 206 -16.13 -9.16 -12.02
CA ALA A 206 -16.27 -9.53 -10.62
C ALA A 206 -16.85 -8.40 -9.76
N CYS A 207 -16.60 -7.14 -10.13
CA CYS A 207 -17.28 -5.99 -9.51
C CYS A 207 -18.62 -5.74 -10.20
N THR A 208 -19.60 -5.31 -9.41
CA THR A 208 -20.89 -4.84 -9.89
C THR A 208 -21.05 -3.40 -9.42
N TRP A 209 -21.26 -2.46 -10.32
CA TRP A 209 -21.37 -1.04 -9.97
C TRP A 209 -22.78 -0.51 -10.23
N PRO A 210 -23.24 0.52 -9.51
CA PRO A 210 -24.42 1.29 -9.91
C PRO A 210 -24.28 1.82 -11.35
N PRO A 211 -25.39 2.12 -12.05
CA PRO A 211 -25.38 2.53 -13.46
C PRO A 211 -24.47 3.73 -13.78
N GLU A 212 -24.22 4.60 -12.80
CA GLU A 212 -23.42 5.81 -12.94
C GLU A 212 -21.90 5.55 -12.86
N LEU A 213 -21.49 4.33 -12.50
CA LEU A 213 -20.10 3.97 -12.22
C LEU A 213 -19.66 2.75 -13.04
N SER A 214 -18.41 2.74 -13.48
CA SER A 214 -17.83 1.65 -14.25
C SER A 214 -16.31 1.60 -14.11
N ASN A 215 -15.72 0.40 -14.22
CA ASN A 215 -14.27 0.19 -14.22
C ASN A 215 -13.56 0.86 -15.41
N SER A 216 -14.29 1.18 -16.47
CA SER A 216 -13.75 1.90 -17.64
C SER A 216 -13.69 3.41 -17.44
N ASP A 217 -14.38 3.94 -16.43
CA ASP A 217 -14.63 5.37 -16.28
C ASP A 217 -13.79 6.00 -15.16
N VAL A 218 -13.35 7.23 -15.40
CA VAL A 218 -12.68 8.10 -14.41
C VAL A 218 -13.61 8.40 -13.22
N ALA A 219 -14.94 8.38 -13.44
CA ALA A 219 -15.95 8.62 -12.41
C ALA A 219 -15.82 7.67 -11.21
N LEU A 220 -15.41 6.42 -11.41
CA LEU A 220 -15.24 5.45 -10.33
C LEU A 220 -14.05 5.81 -9.44
N ALA A 221 -12.91 6.18 -10.02
CA ALA A 221 -11.75 6.67 -9.26
C ALA A 221 -12.09 7.94 -8.48
N HIS A 222 -12.81 8.88 -9.11
CA HIS A 222 -13.27 10.09 -8.45
C HIS A 222 -14.24 9.80 -7.30
N HIS A 223 -15.16 8.83 -7.47
CA HIS A 223 -16.09 8.44 -6.42
C HIS A 223 -15.36 7.99 -5.16
N PHE A 224 -14.38 7.10 -5.29
CA PHE A 224 -13.58 6.63 -4.15
C PHE A 224 -12.75 7.75 -3.52
N ASP A 225 -12.20 8.65 -4.34
CA ASP A 225 -11.47 9.81 -3.84
C ASP A 225 -12.39 10.71 -2.96
N MET A 226 -13.59 11.00 -3.44
CA MET A 226 -14.60 11.80 -2.72
C MET A 226 -15.04 11.17 -1.40
N MET A 227 -14.97 9.85 -1.25
CA MET A 227 -15.27 9.19 0.03
C MET A 227 -14.31 9.60 1.15
N ASN A 228 -13.12 10.13 0.82
CA ASN A 228 -12.15 10.60 1.80
C ASN A 228 -12.48 12.00 2.34
N GLU A 229 -13.36 12.78 1.69
CA GLU A 229 -13.71 14.15 2.14
C GLU A 229 -14.32 14.15 3.54
N LYS A 230 -15.03 13.08 3.92
CA LYS A 230 -15.57 12.91 5.28
C LYS A 230 -14.49 12.92 6.36
N ASN A 231 -13.23 12.68 5.98
CA ASN A 231 -12.09 12.59 6.88
C ASN A 231 -11.27 13.89 6.95
N ASN A 232 -11.64 14.96 6.23
CA ASN A 232 -10.84 16.20 6.15
C ASN A 232 -10.51 16.79 7.53
N SER A 233 -11.48 16.89 8.43
CA SER A 233 -11.24 17.41 9.77
C SER A 233 -10.25 16.55 10.59
N ALA A 234 -10.30 15.23 10.42
CA ALA A 234 -9.38 14.31 11.09
C ALA A 234 -7.96 14.36 10.46
N ILE A 235 -7.87 14.56 9.15
CA ILE A 235 -6.60 14.80 8.44
C ILE A 235 -5.95 16.09 8.94
N ASP A 236 -6.73 17.17 9.08
CA ASP A 236 -6.24 18.44 9.63
C ASP A 236 -5.72 18.31 11.06
N GLU A 237 -6.40 17.52 11.90
CA GLU A 237 -5.95 17.22 13.26
C GLU A 237 -4.63 16.44 13.27
N VAL A 238 -4.51 15.42 12.42
CA VAL A 238 -3.26 14.68 12.25
C VAL A 238 -2.13 15.61 11.81
N HIS A 239 -2.36 16.50 10.84
CA HIS A 239 -1.36 17.48 10.41
C HIS A 239 -0.90 18.42 11.52
N LYS A 240 -1.80 18.83 12.41
CA LYS A 240 -1.48 19.72 13.53
C LYS A 240 -0.71 19.02 14.64
N THR A 241 -0.95 17.73 14.84
CA THR A 241 -0.48 17.00 16.03
C THR A 241 0.65 16.01 15.74
N ASN A 242 0.94 15.71 14.47
CA ASN A 242 1.89 14.68 14.08
C ASN A 242 2.98 15.21 13.15
N PHE A 243 4.23 14.94 13.53
CA PHE A 243 5.38 15.18 12.64
C PHE A 243 5.59 14.04 11.63
N HIS A 244 5.30 12.79 12.01
CA HIS A 244 5.36 11.62 11.15
C HIS A 244 3.95 11.22 10.71
N ILE A 245 3.75 11.10 9.40
CA ILE A 245 2.45 10.72 8.81
C ILE A 245 2.68 9.56 7.84
N ILE A 246 1.92 8.50 8.04
CA ILE A 246 1.81 7.37 7.12
C ILE A 246 0.44 7.45 6.47
N THR A 247 0.41 7.72 5.17
CA THR A 247 -0.80 7.48 4.36
C THR A 247 -0.76 6.08 3.78
N PHE A 248 -1.90 5.50 3.45
CA PHE A 248 -1.90 4.24 2.71
C PHE A 248 -3.15 4.04 1.85
N SER A 249 -2.96 3.41 0.70
CA SER A 249 -4.01 3.01 -0.25
C SER A 249 -3.76 1.59 -0.73
N HIS A 250 -4.72 0.97 -1.41
CA HIS A 250 -4.41 -0.27 -2.13
C HIS A 250 -3.72 0.02 -3.47
N PHE A 251 -4.23 1.01 -4.22
CA PHE A 251 -3.71 1.38 -5.54
C PHE A 251 -2.46 2.26 -5.45
N LEU A 252 -1.71 2.32 -6.56
CA LEU A 252 -0.46 3.05 -6.67
C LEU A 252 -0.75 4.56 -6.77
N PRO A 253 -0.06 5.41 -6.00
CA PRO A 253 -0.23 6.86 -6.10
C PRO A 253 0.51 7.47 -7.29
N ARG A 254 1.39 6.72 -7.97
CA ARG A 254 2.20 7.22 -9.08
C ARG A 254 2.43 6.13 -10.12
N GLN A 255 2.40 6.52 -11.40
CA GLN A 255 2.64 5.59 -12.50
C GLN A 255 4.08 5.07 -12.52
N ASP A 256 5.08 5.87 -12.13
CA ASP A 256 6.49 5.48 -12.14
C ASP A 256 6.88 4.47 -11.05
N LEU A 257 5.90 4.03 -10.23
CA LEU A 257 5.97 2.86 -9.36
C LEU A 257 5.54 1.57 -10.08
N CYS A 258 5.24 1.63 -11.37
CA CYS A 258 5.05 0.45 -12.22
C CYS A 258 6.20 0.39 -13.24
N PRO A 259 6.80 -0.79 -13.50
CA PRO A 259 7.76 -0.93 -14.58
C PRO A 259 7.18 -0.52 -15.94
N GLU A 260 8.05 -0.04 -16.83
CA GLU A 260 7.67 0.32 -18.21
C GLU A 260 6.94 -0.84 -18.90
N LYS A 261 5.97 -0.53 -19.77
CA LYS A 261 5.09 -1.53 -20.42
C LYS A 261 5.81 -2.69 -21.07
N ARG A 262 6.98 -2.42 -21.67
CA ARG A 262 7.82 -3.42 -22.36
C ARG A 262 8.44 -4.48 -21.44
N MET A 263 8.44 -4.22 -20.13
CA MET A 263 8.97 -5.13 -19.10
C MET A 263 7.86 -5.97 -18.45
N LEU A 264 6.59 -5.72 -18.81
CA LEU A 264 5.44 -6.37 -18.19
C LEU A 264 4.96 -7.57 -19.02
N PHE A 265 4.57 -8.65 -18.35
CA PHE A 265 3.84 -9.75 -18.98
C PHE A 265 2.53 -9.27 -19.62
N TYR A 266 1.88 -8.29 -19.01
CA TYR A 266 0.69 -7.66 -19.53
C TYR A 266 0.91 -6.14 -19.70
N PRO A 267 1.20 -5.66 -20.92
CA PRO A 267 1.54 -4.25 -21.17
C PRO A 267 0.41 -3.26 -20.85
N ASN A 268 -0.83 -3.73 -20.71
CA ASN A 268 -1.98 -2.91 -20.35
C ASN A 268 -2.19 -2.80 -18.83
N LEU A 269 -1.37 -3.45 -18.01
CA LEU A 269 -1.45 -3.36 -16.55
C LEU A 269 -1.48 -1.90 -16.05
N PRO A 270 -0.62 -0.95 -16.51
CA PRO A 270 -0.62 0.43 -16.00
C PRO A 270 -1.96 1.17 -16.10
N LYS A 271 -2.91 0.68 -16.90
CA LYS A 271 -4.26 1.26 -17.02
C LYS A 271 -5.17 0.96 -15.82
N ILE A 272 -4.77 0.05 -14.95
CA ILE A 272 -5.62 -0.44 -13.84
C ILE A 272 -4.90 -0.39 -12.49
N ILE A 273 -3.88 0.47 -12.33
CA ILE A 273 -3.03 0.44 -11.13
C ILE A 273 -3.24 1.60 -10.16
N GLY A 274 -3.86 2.70 -10.58
CA GLY A 274 -3.88 3.94 -9.83
C GLY A 274 -4.68 5.05 -10.52
N SER A 275 -4.70 6.22 -9.90
CA SER A 275 -5.44 7.38 -10.39
C SER A 275 -4.74 8.70 -10.09
N ASP A 276 -5.01 9.71 -10.93
CA ASP A 276 -4.55 11.08 -10.73
C ASP A 276 -5.15 11.69 -9.44
N PHE A 277 -6.37 11.28 -9.06
CA PHE A 277 -7.02 11.75 -7.82
C PHE A 277 -6.25 11.31 -6.56
N LEU A 278 -5.82 10.04 -6.53
CA LEU A 278 -5.01 9.53 -5.43
C LEU A 278 -3.67 10.27 -5.32
N GLU A 279 -3.00 10.53 -6.45
CA GLU A 279 -1.76 11.33 -6.46
C GLU A 279 -2.02 12.72 -5.89
N ALA A 280 -3.06 13.41 -6.38
CA ALA A 280 -3.40 14.76 -5.93
C ALA A 280 -3.72 14.80 -4.43
N ARG A 281 -4.49 13.83 -3.92
CA ARG A 281 -4.80 13.71 -2.49
C ARG A 281 -3.57 13.38 -1.66
N LEU A 282 -2.69 12.52 -2.16
CA LEU A 282 -1.42 12.24 -1.48
C LEU A 282 -0.58 13.51 -1.36
N ARG A 283 -0.55 14.36 -2.41
CA ARG A 283 0.17 15.63 -2.40
C ARG A 283 -0.48 16.70 -1.53
N SER A 284 -1.79 16.73 -1.40
CA SER A 284 -2.44 17.68 -0.49
C SER A 284 -2.07 17.39 0.97
N ILE A 285 -1.89 16.11 1.31
CA ILE A 285 -1.47 15.66 2.65
C ILE A 285 0.05 15.89 2.84
N HIS A 286 0.90 15.30 2.00
CA HIS A 286 2.35 15.32 2.24
C HIS A 286 3.07 16.54 1.66
N SER A 287 2.36 17.46 1.01
CA SER A 287 2.95 18.51 0.16
C SER A 287 3.69 17.99 -1.08
N LYS A 288 3.94 18.87 -2.05
CA LYS A 288 4.60 18.51 -3.33
C LYS A 288 6.01 17.94 -3.18
N ASN A 289 6.74 18.38 -2.16
CA ASN A 289 8.13 17.95 -1.93
C ASN A 289 8.26 16.97 -0.76
N GLY A 290 7.15 16.49 -0.21
CA GLY A 290 7.17 15.68 1.00
C GLY A 290 7.82 16.42 2.18
N ASN A 291 8.14 15.64 3.19
CA ASN A 291 9.14 15.98 4.20
C ASN A 291 9.86 14.67 4.61
N GLY A 292 10.98 14.75 5.33
CA GLY A 292 11.76 13.55 5.69
C GLY A 292 11.00 12.51 6.53
N SER A 293 9.78 12.82 6.98
CA SER A 293 8.90 11.99 7.78
C SER A 293 7.64 11.51 7.04
N ALA A 294 7.49 11.86 5.75
CA ALA A 294 6.37 11.46 4.91
C ALA A 294 6.55 10.03 4.39
N CYS A 295 5.55 9.19 4.64
CA CYS A 295 5.52 7.82 4.18
C CYS A 295 4.17 7.49 3.54
N HIS A 296 4.19 6.71 2.47
CA HIS A 296 3.00 6.17 1.85
C HIS A 296 3.16 4.68 1.54
N VAL A 297 2.20 3.91 1.99
CA VAL A 297 2.11 2.47 1.78
C VAL A 297 1.07 2.16 0.70
N PHE A 298 1.39 1.26 -0.22
CA PHE A 298 0.47 0.82 -1.27
C PHE A 298 0.53 -0.71 -1.53
N GLY A 299 -0.28 -1.21 -2.47
CA GLY A 299 -0.50 -2.62 -2.79
C GLY A 299 -0.56 -2.97 -4.30
N HIS A 300 -1.34 -4.00 -4.64
CA HIS A 300 -1.99 -4.26 -5.95
C HIS A 300 -1.15 -4.90 -7.08
N THR A 301 -0.06 -4.28 -7.53
CA THR A 301 0.68 -4.70 -8.78
C THR A 301 1.62 -5.93 -8.67
N HIS A 302 1.73 -6.51 -7.48
CA HIS A 302 2.73 -7.44 -6.96
C HIS A 302 4.25 -7.14 -7.22
N PHE A 303 4.68 -5.88 -7.26
CA PHE A 303 6.09 -5.43 -7.37
C PHE A 303 6.66 -4.78 -6.11
N CYS A 304 7.44 -5.47 -5.28
CA CYS A 304 8.01 -4.85 -4.06
C CYS A 304 8.76 -3.53 -4.32
N TRP A 305 8.43 -2.48 -3.55
CA TRP A 305 9.06 -1.16 -3.62
C TRP A 305 9.53 -0.66 -2.24
N ASP A 306 10.71 -0.05 -2.21
CA ASP A 306 11.17 0.86 -1.15
C ASP A 306 11.97 1.98 -1.84
N ALA A 307 11.32 3.12 -2.03
CA ALA A 307 11.91 4.25 -2.74
C ALA A 307 11.51 5.57 -2.07
N VAL A 308 12.35 6.59 -2.20
CA VAL A 308 11.98 7.97 -1.83
C VAL A 308 11.87 8.78 -3.11
N LEU A 309 10.65 9.21 -3.45
CA LEU A 309 10.36 10.04 -4.61
C LEU A 309 9.72 11.34 -4.14
N ASP A 310 10.26 12.48 -4.60
CA ASP A 310 9.80 13.82 -4.23
C ASP A 310 9.59 13.98 -2.71
N GLY A 311 10.54 13.45 -1.93
CA GLY A 311 10.56 13.54 -0.46
C GLY A 311 9.54 12.67 0.28
N ILE A 312 8.84 11.76 -0.40
CA ILE A 312 7.92 10.79 0.23
C ILE A 312 8.54 9.40 0.12
N ARG A 313 8.64 8.67 1.24
CA ARG A 313 9.01 7.25 1.22
C ARG A 313 7.81 6.42 0.78
N LEU A 314 7.93 5.76 -0.35
CA LEU A 314 6.92 4.94 -1.00
C LEU A 314 7.28 3.47 -0.79
N LEU A 315 6.36 2.73 -0.17
CA LEU A 315 6.59 1.37 0.28
C LEU A 315 5.50 0.43 -0.11
N TRP A 316 5.93 -0.78 -0.43
CA TRP A 316 5.02 -1.88 -0.53
C TRP A 316 5.70 -3.22 -0.35
N LEU A 317 4.95 -4.11 0.30
CA LEU A 317 5.35 -5.43 0.73
C LEU A 317 4.19 -6.39 0.49
N ILE A 318 4.51 -7.56 -0.08
CA ILE A 318 3.52 -8.55 -0.53
C ILE A 318 3.68 -9.82 0.29
N LEU A 319 2.55 -10.41 0.68
CA LEU A 319 2.49 -11.83 1.01
C LEU A 319 2.40 -12.62 -0.29
N GLU A 320 3.36 -13.50 -0.59
CA GLU A 320 3.27 -14.34 -1.78
C GLU A 320 1.93 -15.10 -1.79
N LYS A 321 1.15 -14.94 -2.87
CA LYS A 321 -0.03 -15.79 -3.12
C LYS A 321 0.43 -17.25 -3.05
N GLY A 322 -0.23 -18.05 -2.21
CA GLY A 322 -0.03 -19.49 -2.20
C GLY A 322 -0.10 -20.03 -3.63
N LYS A 323 0.82 -20.92 -4.00
CA LYS A 323 0.81 -21.56 -5.33
C LYS A 323 -0.45 -22.43 -5.41
N GLY A 324 -1.54 -21.88 -5.92
CA GLY A 324 -2.66 -22.68 -6.42
C GLY A 324 -2.15 -23.48 -7.62
N GLY A 325 -2.27 -24.80 -7.55
CA GLY A 325 -1.90 -25.73 -8.62
C GLY A 325 -2.74 -25.58 -9.88
#